data_AF-A0A940LN98-F1
#
_entry.id   AF-A0A940LN98-F1
#
_cell.length_a   1.000
_cell.length_b   1.000
_cell.length_c   1.000
_cell.angle_alpha   90.00
_cell.angle_beta   90.00
_cell.angle_gamma   90.00
#
_symmetry.space_group_name_H-M   'P 1'
#
loop_
_entity.id
_entity.type
_entity.pdbx_description
1 polymer ?
#
loop_
_entity_poly.entity_id
_entity_poly.type
_entity_poly.pdbx_seq_one_letter_code
_entity_poly.pdbx_strand_id
1 'polypeptide(L)' 'MSSREELIRNEALALWRQLRAEPAPDVDGHQLLELLFRGLAPGDYDRVHSPFLRSTMIMRPEEWPEARPEVRKG' A
#
# COMPACT_ATOMS: atom_id res chain seq x y z
N MET A 1 -22.08 11.04 8.25
CA MET A 1 -20.99 10.30 7.59
C MET A 1 -19.73 11.12 7.79
N SER A 2 -18.65 10.54 8.34
CA SER A 2 -17.38 11.27 8.48
C SER A 2 -16.82 11.64 7.11
N SER A 3 -16.18 12.80 7.03
CA SER A 3 -15.52 13.24 5.80
C SER A 3 -14.30 12.37 5.52
N ARG A 4 -13.84 12.36 4.26
CA ARG A 4 -12.60 11.67 3.89
C ARG A 4 -11.40 12.17 4.72
N GLU A 5 -11.29 13.48 4.94
CA GLU A 5 -10.27 14.10 5.80
C GLU A 5 -10.29 13.51 7.21
N GLU A 6 -11.48 13.40 7.80
CA GLU A 6 -11.66 12.94 9.17
C GLU A 6 -11.29 11.47 9.32
N LEU A 7 -11.65 10.64 8.33
CA LEU A 7 -11.24 9.24 8.27
C LEU A 7 -9.72 9.10 8.18
N ILE A 8 -9.06 9.90 7.32
CA ILE A 8 -7.60 9.89 7.18
C ILE A 8 -6.93 10.31 8.48
N ARG A 9 -7.43 11.38 9.12
CA ARG A 9 -6.89 11.87 10.40
C ARG A 9 -7.00 10.81 11.49
N ASN A 10 -8.15 10.14 11.59
CA ASN A 10 -8.37 9.11 12.60
C ASN A 10 -7.43 7.93 12.43
N GLU A 11 -7.23 7.44 11.19
CA GLU A 11 -6.28 6.34 10.95
C GLU A 11 -4.83 6.75 11.13
N ALA A 12 -4.44 7.96 10.72
CA ALA A 12 -3.10 8.46 10.95
C ALA A 12 -2.78 8.56 12.46
N LEU A 13 -3.75 9.00 13.27
CA LEU A 13 -3.62 9.03 14.74
C LEU A 13 -3.55 7.64 15.36
N ALA A 14 -4.37 6.70 14.87
CA ALA A 14 -4.32 5.30 15.32
C ALA A 14 -2.95 4.69 15.03
N LEU A 15 -2.43 4.91 13.82
CA LEU A 15 -1.11 4.45 13.40
C LEU A 15 0.01 5.07 14.25
N TRP A 16 -0.08 6.38 14.54
CA TRP A 16 0.88 7.05 15.42
C TRP A 16 0.96 6.40 16.80
N ARG A 17 -0.19 6.14 17.43
CA ARG A 17 -0.26 5.52 18.77
C ARG A 17 0.32 4.10 18.80
N GLN A 18 0.28 3.38 17.68
CA GLN A 18 0.85 2.04 17.58
C GLN A 18 2.38 2.07 17.39
N LEU A 19 2.89 3.05 16.65
CA LEU A 19 4.31 3.11 16.27
C LEU A 19 5.16 3.98 17.20
N ARG A 20 4.55 4.91 17.92
CA ARG A 20 5.23 5.91 18.76
C ARG A 20 4.62 5.92 20.16
N ALA A 21 5.47 6.06 21.17
CA ALA A 21 5.04 6.20 22.57
C ALA A 21 4.68 7.65 22.95
N GLU A 22 5.06 8.61 22.13
CA GLU A 22 4.86 10.05 22.34
C GLU A 22 3.52 10.53 21.77
N PRO A 23 2.93 11.62 22.31
CA PRO A 23 1.70 12.17 21.77
C PRO A 23 1.89 12.64 20.32
N ALA A 24 0.84 12.46 19.51
CA ALA A 24 0.83 12.95 18.14
C ALA A 24 0.86 14.50 18.11
N PRO A 25 1.63 15.11 17.20
CA PRO A 25 1.60 16.56 17.01
C PRO A 25 0.24 17.01 16.49
N ASP A 26 -0.13 18.27 16.79
CA ASP A 26 -1.39 18.86 16.32
C ASP A 26 -1.25 19.34 14.87
N VAL A 27 -1.36 18.38 13.94
CA VAL A 27 -1.28 18.57 12.50
C VAL A 27 -2.39 17.80 11.81
N ASP A 28 -2.61 18.05 10.52
CA ASP A 28 -3.61 17.29 9.75
C ASP A 28 -3.18 15.83 9.51
N GLY A 29 -4.12 15.02 9.04
CA GLY A 29 -3.88 13.59 8.82
C GLY A 29 -2.81 13.31 7.75
N HIS A 30 -2.70 14.15 6.73
CA HIS A 30 -1.70 13.99 5.66
C HIS A 30 -0.29 14.25 6.19
N GLN A 31 -0.12 15.34 6.96
CA GLN A 31 1.14 15.70 7.60
C GLN A 31 1.57 14.65 8.63
N LEU A 32 0.63 14.10 9.39
CA LEU A 32 0.89 12.98 10.31
C LEU A 32 1.46 11.75 9.58
N LEU A 33 0.87 11.38 8.43
CA LEU A 33 1.39 10.28 7.62
C LEU A 33 2.79 10.60 7.08
N GLU A 34 3.02 11.80 6.55
CA GLU A 34 4.36 12.21 6.09
C GLU A 34 5.40 12.07 7.21
N LEU A 35 5.07 12.49 8.44
CA LEU A 35 5.97 12.35 9.59
C LEU A 35 6.24 10.88 9.95
N LEU A 36 5.23 10.01 9.84
CA LEU A 36 5.38 8.57 10.08
C LEU A 36 6.26 7.89 9.04
N PHE A 37 6.15 8.29 7.77
CA PHE A 37 6.94 7.74 6.67
C PHE A 37 8.28 8.43 6.46
N ARG A 38 8.52 9.58 7.12
CA ARG A 38 9.77 10.33 6.97
C ARG A 38 10.97 9.48 7.39
N GLY A 39 11.89 9.26 6.45
CA GLY A 39 13.11 8.51 6.70
C GLY A 39 12.95 6.99 6.62
N LEU A 40 11.73 6.48 6.39
CA LEU A 40 11.58 5.14 5.86
C LEU A 40 12.02 5.19 4.40
N ALA A 41 13.04 4.41 4.06
CA ALA A 41 13.23 4.06 2.66
C ALA A 41 11.92 3.40 2.22
N PRO A 42 11.25 3.86 1.15
CA PRO A 42 10.19 3.08 0.57
C PRO A 42 10.82 1.73 0.21
N GLY A 43 10.58 0.72 1.05
CA GLY A 43 10.94 -0.64 0.71
C GLY A 43 10.25 -0.93 -0.61
N ASP A 44 10.96 -1.60 -1.52
CA ASP A 44 10.34 -2.05 -2.76
C ASP A 44 9.03 -2.75 -2.38
N TYR A 45 7.91 -2.18 -2.82
CA TYR A 45 6.61 -2.77 -2.56
C TYR A 45 6.54 -4.04 -3.40
N ASP A 46 7.02 -5.13 -2.81
CA ASP A 46 7.06 -6.42 -3.46
C ASP A 46 5.67 -7.03 -3.42
N ARG A 47 4.89 -6.66 -4.44
CA ARG A 47 3.54 -7.16 -4.65
C ARG A 47 3.51 -8.68 -4.58
N VAL A 48 4.48 -9.36 -5.17
CA VAL A 48 4.52 -10.82 -5.31
C VAL A 48 4.65 -11.51 -3.96
N HIS A 49 5.30 -10.87 -2.99
CA HIS A 49 5.54 -11.41 -1.65
C HIS A 49 4.64 -10.84 -0.55
N SER A 50 3.59 -10.09 -0.92
CA SER A 50 2.62 -9.59 0.05
C SER A 50 1.88 -10.75 0.73
N PRO A 51 1.82 -10.80 2.09
CA PRO A 51 1.08 -11.84 2.81
C PRO A 51 -0.43 -11.79 2.55
N PHE A 52 -0.92 -10.69 1.97
CA PHE A 52 -2.32 -10.49 1.61
C PHE A 52 -2.62 -10.84 0.15
N LEU A 53 -1.59 -11.12 -0.66
CA LEU A 53 -1.79 -11.49 -2.06
C LEU A 53 -1.99 -13.01 -2.17
N ARG A 54 -3.17 -13.41 -2.66
CA ARG A 54 -3.41 -14.82 -2.98
C ARG A 54 -2.68 -15.15 -4.28
N SER A 55 -2.15 -16.37 -4.37
CA SER A 55 -1.44 -16.86 -5.56
C SER A 55 -2.27 -16.70 -6.85
N THR A 56 -3.59 -16.79 -6.76
CA THR A 56 -4.54 -16.63 -7.87
C THR A 56 -4.70 -15.19 -8.36
N MET A 57 -4.17 -14.21 -7.63
CA MET A 57 -4.21 -12.78 -7.97
C MET A 57 -2.90 -12.33 -8.64
N ILE A 58 -1.94 -13.24 -8.82
CA ILE A 58 -0.66 -12.99 -9.48
C ILE A 58 -0.77 -13.51 -10.92
N MET A 59 -0.86 -12.61 -11.89
CA MET A 59 -0.69 -12.99 -13.29
C MET A 59 0.81 -13.08 -13.59
N ARG A 60 1.29 -14.27 -13.94
CA ARG A 60 2.70 -14.47 -14.30
C ARG A 60 2.96 -14.05 -15.75
N PRO A 61 4.20 -13.65 -16.10
CA PRO A 61 4.54 -13.29 -17.47
C PRO A 61 4.18 -14.36 -18.51
N GLU A 62 4.27 -15.66 -18.14
CA GLU A 62 3.88 -16.77 -19.02
C GLU A 62 2.37 -16.83 -19.33
N GLU A 63 1.55 -16.22 -18.47
CA GLU A 63 0.09 -16.19 -18.57
C GLU A 63 -0.41 -14.96 -19.32
N TRP A 64 0.49 -14.04 -19.68
CA TRP A 64 0.15 -12.81 -20.37
C TRP A 64 -0.44 -13.14 -21.75
N PRO A 65 -1.64 -12.65 -22.11
CA PRO A 65 -2.24 -12.87 -23.44
C PRO A 65 -1.31 -12.55 -24.62
N GLU A 66 -0.41 -11.59 -24.47
CA GLU A 66 0.58 -11.18 -25.49
C GLU A 66 1.77 -12.15 -25.62
N ALA A 67 2.05 -12.96 -24.60
CA ALA A 67 3.14 -13.94 -24.61
C ALA A 67 2.76 -15.24 -25.33
N ARG A 68 1.50 -15.39 -25.75
CA ARG A 68 1.05 -16.55 -26.52
C ARG A 68 1.54 -16.42 -27.97
N PRO A 69 2.43 -17.30 -28.46
CA PRO A 69 2.78 -17.29 -29.88
C PRO A 69 1.49 -17.55 -30.67
N GLU A 70 1.22 -16.70 -31.67
CA GLU A 70 0.09 -16.91 -32.57
C GLU A 70 0.16 -18.32 -33.13
N VAL A 71 -0.84 -19.14 -32.82
CA VAL A 71 -0.98 -20.47 -33.41
C VAL A 71 -1.27 -20.27 -34.89
N ARG A 72 -0.22 -20.26 -35.72
CA ARG A 72 -0.36 -20.34 -37.17
C ARG A 72 -1.08 -21.64 -37.49
N LYS A 73 -2.37 -21.55 -37.78
CA LYS A 73 -3.15 -22.64 -38.38
C LYS A 73 -2.61 -22.85 -39.80
N GLY A 74 -1.93 -23.97 -40.01
CA GLY A 74 -1.65 -24.54 -41.32
C GLY A 74 -2.87 -25.27 -41.89
#